data_AF-A0A7X6ZZK0-F1
#
_entry.id   AF-A0A7X6ZZK0-F1
#
_cell.length_a   1.000
_cell.length_b   1.000
_cell.length_c   1.000
_cell.angle_alpha   90.00
_cell.angle_beta   90.00
_cell.angle_gamma   90.00
#
_symmetry.space_group_name_H-M   'P 1'
#
loop_
_entity.id
_entity.type
_entity.pdbx_description
1 polymer ?
#
loop_
_entity_poly.entity_id
_entity_poly.type
_entity_poly.pdbx_seq_one_letter_code
_entity_poly.pdbx_strand_id
1 'polypeptide(L)' 'MAYIKWMDINPKWLKVLLAVLIGIFWNLYRIVKSIGDKNILGIILGIILLVTGGFAILWIIDIVTLILSNKIIWF' A
#
# COMPACT_ATOMS: atom_id res chain seq x y z
N MET A 1 11.92 7.09 -0.57
CA MET A 1 11.18 7.51 -1.79
C MET A 1 11.42 6.62 -3.00
N ALA A 2 12.63 6.08 -3.23
CA ALA A 2 12.89 5.16 -4.33
C ALA A 2 11.93 3.95 -4.38
N TYR A 3 11.57 3.40 -3.21
CA TYR A 3 10.58 2.32 -3.09
C TYR A 3 9.19 2.70 -3.63
N ILE A 4 8.64 3.86 -3.22
CA ILE A 4 7.34 4.36 -3.72
C ILE A 4 7.40 4.54 -5.23
N LYS A 5 8.47 5.17 -5.73
CA LYS A 5 8.64 5.43 -7.14
C LYS A 5 8.71 4.13 -7.97
N TRP A 6 9.39 3.11 -7.44
CA TRP A 6 9.41 1.78 -8.04
C TRP A 6 8.03 1.12 -8.04
N MET A 7 7.32 1.18 -6.90
CA MET A 7 5.95 0.67 -6.77
C MET A 7 5.00 1.36 -7.74
N ASP A 8 5.11 2.67 -7.95
CA ASP A 8 4.23 3.45 -8.83
C ASP A 8 4.50 3.22 -10.32
N ILE A 9 5.76 3.08 -10.73
CA ILE A 9 6.15 2.89 -12.14
C ILE A 9 5.87 1.46 -12.61
N ASN A 10 5.84 0.49 -11.70
CA ASN A 10 5.65 -0.91 -12.05
C ASN A 10 4.34 -1.18 -12.80
N PRO A 11 4.35 -2.21 -13.67
CA PRO A 11 3.18 -2.59 -14.44
C PRO A 11 2.06 -3.09 -13.52
N LYS A 12 0.82 -2.86 -13.94
CA LYS A 12 -0.39 -3.16 -13.18
C LYS A 12 -0.47 -4.62 -12.72
N TRP A 13 -0.11 -5.56 -13.58
CA TRP A 13 -0.13 -6.99 -13.24
C TRP A 13 0.81 -7.33 -12.07
N LEU A 14 1.99 -6.70 -12.01
CA LEU A 14 2.96 -6.92 -10.94
C LEU A 14 2.47 -6.34 -9.62
N LYS A 15 1.83 -5.15 -9.66
CA LYS A 15 1.20 -4.54 -8.48
C LYS A 15 0.10 -5.43 -7.89
N VAL A 16 -0.77 -5.96 -8.74
CA VAL A 16 -1.84 -6.88 -8.33
C VAL A 16 -1.24 -8.19 -7.80
N LEU A 17 -0.19 -8.72 -8.43
CA LEU A 17 0.50 -9.91 -7.93
C LEU A 17 1.12 -9.69 -6.55
N LEU A 18 1.78 -8.54 -6.33
CA LEU A 18 2.32 -8.16 -5.02
C LEU A 18 1.20 -7.99 -3.99
N ALA A 19 0.03 -7.47 -4.40
CA ALA A 19 -1.14 -7.43 -3.54
C ALA A 19 -1.57 -8.84 -3.13
N VAL A 20 -1.77 -9.74 -4.08
CA VAL A 20 -2.32 -11.08 -3.84
C VAL A 20 -1.36 -11.98 -3.06
N LEU A 21 -0.06 -11.94 -3.35
CA LEU A 21 0.92 -12.84 -2.74
C LEU A 21 1.31 -12.40 -1.34
N ILE A 22 1.60 -11.10 -1.14
CA ILE A 22 2.17 -10.60 0.11
C ILE A 22 1.69 -9.17 0.36
N GLY A 23 0.58 -9.05 1.10
CA GLY A 23 0.00 -7.75 1.50
C GLY A 23 0.95 -6.83 2.30
N ILE A 24 2.06 -7.36 2.81
CA ILE A 24 3.07 -6.58 3.56
C ILE A 24 3.69 -5.46 2.73
N PHE A 25 3.87 -5.65 1.41
CA PHE A 25 4.47 -4.63 0.54
C PHE A 25 3.61 -3.37 0.50
N TRP A 26 2.29 -3.52 0.51
CA TRP A 26 1.37 -2.39 0.50
C TRP A 26 1.30 -1.69 1.85
N ASN A 27 1.33 -2.43 2.96
CA ASN A 27 1.45 -1.81 4.28
C ASN A 27 2.77 -1.04 4.43
N LEU A 28 3.88 -1.57 3.89
CA LEU A 28 5.15 -0.85 3.85
C LEU A 28 5.08 0.40 2.96
N TYR A 29 4.43 0.30 1.80
CA TYR A 29 4.21 1.41 0.88
C TYR A 29 3.45 2.56 1.56
N ARG A 30 2.38 2.22 2.29
CA ARG A 30 1.58 3.16 3.08
C ARG A 30 2.43 3.91 4.12
N ILE A 31 3.22 3.19 4.92
CA ILE A 31 4.10 3.80 5.93
C ILE A 31 5.12 4.74 5.27
N VAL A 32 5.83 4.27 4.23
CA VAL A 32 6.86 5.07 3.55
C VAL A 32 6.26 6.30 2.88
N LYS A 33 5.03 6.21 2.35
CA LYS A 33 4.29 7.35 1.78
C LYS A 33 3.97 8.39 2.83
N SER A 34 3.39 7.97 3.96
CA SER A 34 3.08 8.89 5.06
C SER A 34 4.32 9.52 5.71
N ILE A 35 5.47 8.84 5.71
CA ILE A 35 6.76 9.44 6.10
C ILE A 35 7.15 10.56 5.13
N GLY A 36 7.04 10.32 3.82
CA GLY A 36 7.30 11.33 2.78
C GLY A 36 6.40 12.55 2.92
N ASP A 37 5.13 12.33 3.25
CA ASP A 37 4.11 13.37 3.39
C ASP A 37 4.10 14.02 4.79
N LYS A 38 5.03 13.64 5.69
CA LYS A 38 5.13 14.08 7.10
C LYS A 38 3.81 13.91 7.86
N ASN A 39 2.99 12.94 7.47
CA ASN A 39 1.69 12.68 8.04
C ASN A 39 1.78 11.64 9.18
N ILE A 40 1.87 12.14 10.42
CA ILE A 40 2.03 11.32 11.62
C ILE A 40 0.87 10.33 11.81
N LEU A 41 -0.37 10.74 11.51
CA LEU A 41 -1.53 9.86 11.59
C LEU A 41 -1.43 8.70 10.59
N GLY A 42 -1.01 9.00 9.37
CA GLY A 42 -0.77 7.97 8.35
C GLY A 42 0.32 6.98 8.76
N ILE A 43 1.40 7.46 9.39
CA ILE A 43 2.45 6.58 9.89
C ILE A 43 1.91 5.63 10.97
N ILE A 44 1.20 6.17 11.97
CA ILE A 44 0.63 5.38 13.07
C ILE A 44 -0.36 4.33 12.53
N LEU A 45 -1.28 4.73 11.65
CA LEU A 45 -2.23 3.83 11.02
C LEU A 45 -1.53 2.74 10.19
N GLY A 46 -0.50 3.11 9.42
CA GLY A 46 0.28 2.16 8.63
C GLY A 46 0.97 1.10 9.51
N ILE A 47 1.52 1.50 10.65
CA ILE A 47 2.14 0.59 11.61
C ILE A 47 1.10 -0.34 12.25
N ILE A 48 -0.05 0.20 12.68
CA ILE A 48 -1.16 -0.61 13.24
C ILE A 48 -1.61 -1.66 12.21
N LEU A 49 -1.77 -1.24 10.95
CA LEU A 49 -2.14 -2.15 9.86
C LEU A 49 -1.08 -3.22 9.62
N LEU A 50 0.21 -2.90 9.75
CA LEU A 50 1.27 -3.88 9.58
C LEU A 50 1.27 -4.92 10.72
N VAL A 51 1.12 -4.48 11.97
CA VAL A 51 1.14 -5.36 13.16
C VAL A 51 -0.11 -6.22 13.26
N THR A 52 -1.27 -5.70 12.85
CA THR A 52 -2.54 -6.44 12.88
C THR A 52 -2.71 -7.39 11.69
N GLY A 53 -1.69 -7.53 10.82
CA GLY A 53 -1.72 -8.40 9.64
C GLY A 53 -2.42 -7.80 8.42
N GLY A 54 -2.80 -6.52 8.49
CA GLY A 54 -3.61 -5.83 7.50
C GLY A 54 -5.08 -6.21 7.66
N PHE A 55 -5.99 -5.23 7.63
CA PHE A 55 -7.40 -5.57 7.50
C PHE A 55 -7.60 -6.28 6.16
N ALA A 56 -8.15 -7.50 6.19
CA ALA A 56 -8.56 -8.22 4.97
C ALA A 56 -9.44 -7.35 4.06
N ILE A 57 -10.24 -6.46 4.66
CA ILE A 57 -11.04 -5.46 3.97
C ILE A 57 -10.16 -4.48 3.17
N LEU A 58 -9.10 -3.92 3.77
CA LEU A 58 -8.19 -3.02 3.07
C LEU A 58 -7.41 -3.74 1.96
N TRP A 59 -7.07 -5.01 2.16
CA TRP A 59 -6.44 -5.84 1.14
C TRP A 59 -7.35 -6.05 -0.08
N ILE A 60 -8.63 -6.35 0.15
CA ILE A 60 -9.63 -6.46 -0.94
C ILE A 60 -9.78 -5.10 -1.65
N ILE A 61 -9.87 -4.01 -0.89
CA ILE A 61 -9.95 -2.65 -1.45
C ILE A 61 -8.72 -2.35 -2.31
N ASP A 62 -7.52 -2.74 -1.88
CA ASP A 62 -6.29 -2.55 -2.64
C ASP A 62 -6.33 -3.26 -3.99
N ILE A 63 -6.79 -4.51 -4.02
CA ILE A 63 -6.94 -5.27 -5.27
C ILE A 63 -7.94 -4.58 -6.20
N VAL A 64 -9.11 -4.20 -5.68
CA VAL A 64 -10.16 -3.53 -6.47
C VAL A 64 -9.66 -2.19 -7.02
N THR A 65 -8.98 -1.39 -6.20
CA THR A 65 -8.49 -0.06 -6.57
C THR A 65 -7.28 -0.12 -7.51
N LEU A 66 -6.42 -1.14 -7.39
CA LEU A 66 -5.40 -1.43 -8.39
C LEU A 66 -6.01 -1.83 -9.73
N ILE A 67 -7.10 -2.61 -9.73
CA ILE A 67 -7.78 -3.01 -10.96
C ILE A 67 -8.50 -1.83 -11.61
N LEU A 68 -9.19 -1.00 -10.85
CA LEU A 68 -10.00 0.10 -11.39
C LEU A 68 -9.17 1.35 -11.69
N SER A 69 -8.27 1.72 -10.78
CA SER A 69 -7.60 3.03 -10.78
C SER A 69 -6.08 2.93 -10.86
N ASN A 70 -5.51 1.71 -10.85
CA ASN A 70 -4.05 1.47 -10.82
C ASN A 70 -3.35 2.22 -9.67
N LYS A 71 -4.06 2.44 -8.57
CA LYS A 71 -3.64 3.21 -7.41
C LYS A 71 -4.19 2.58 -6.15
N ILE A 72 -3.47 2.78 -5.06
CA ILE A 72 -3.84 2.32 -3.72
C ILE A 72 -4.44 3.49 -2.97
N ILE A 73 -5.50 3.21 -2.20
CA ILE A 73 -6.10 4.23 -1.34
C ILE A 73 -5.19 4.43 -0.12
N TRP A 74 -4.47 5.53 -0.12
CA TRP A 74 -3.70 5.98 1.04
C TRP A 74 -3.39 7.49 0.97
N PHE A 75 -3.45 8.14 2.13
CA PHE A 75 -3.12 9.57 2.31
C PHE A 75 -1.60 9.75 2.29
#